data_AF-F3C4J1-F1
#
_entry.id   AF-F3C4J1-F1
#
_cell.length_a   1.000
_cell.length_b   1.000
_cell.length_c   1.000
_cell.angle_alpha   90.00
_cell.angle_beta   90.00
_cell.angle_gamma   90.00
#
_symmetry.space_group_name_H-M   'P 1'
#
loop_
_entity.id
_entity.type
_entity.pdbx_description
1 polymer ?
#
loop_
_entity_poly.entity_id
_entity_poly.type
_entity_poly.pdbx_seq_one_letter_code
_entity_poly.pdbx_strand_id
1 'polypeptide(L)'
;MQTIPRGTLYYIALSMEQPLFQDIRVRKAIRALIDYQGINSVVMPHYGLINQRPLQLGLAARLDDPGYALNVAEAKRLLAEAGHPNGFKITIRSLTDSPFINIATSLQSTLAQAGIQASIITGTGNQIYGAMRDQRFDILVGRGGGGAERHPHSSLRALIYNPDNREEARLSNFQGWRTSFYNAEINQLIEQAERERDASKQLADYQRIQTLYDQKAGPIMPISQMTDEVVIHADVRNYLGHSAATTRLRDVYKQR
;
A
#
# COMPACT_ATOMS: atom_id res chain seq x y z
N MET A 1 3.79 -24.82 12.37
CA MET A 1 3.29 -23.71 11.53
C MET A 1 4.29 -22.57 11.64
N GLN A 2 4.69 -21.97 10.53
CA GLN A 2 5.60 -20.83 10.50
C GLN A 2 4.94 -19.67 9.75
N THR A 3 4.96 -18.47 10.33
CA THR A 3 4.52 -17.22 9.69
C THR A 3 5.74 -16.48 9.14
N ILE A 4 5.76 -16.19 7.85
CA ILE A 4 6.87 -15.56 7.15
C ILE A 4 6.42 -14.16 6.70
N PRO A 5 7.02 -13.07 7.20
CA PRO A 5 6.70 -11.73 6.71
C PRO A 5 7.18 -11.57 5.26
N ARG A 6 6.30 -11.09 4.39
CA ARG A 6 6.62 -10.72 3.02
C ARG A 6 7.04 -9.25 2.96
N GLY A 7 7.81 -8.90 1.94
CA GLY A 7 8.08 -7.49 1.65
C GLY A 7 6.93 -6.77 0.93
N THR A 8 5.85 -7.48 0.64
CA THR A 8 4.65 -6.99 -0.02
C THR A 8 3.68 -6.39 0.98
N LEU A 9 3.07 -5.25 0.64
CA LEU A 9 2.03 -4.58 1.41
C LEU A 9 0.70 -4.71 0.68
N TYR A 10 -0.37 -4.95 1.43
CA TYR A 10 -1.74 -4.66 1.01
C TYR A 10 -1.98 -3.15 1.18
N TYR A 11 -2.66 -2.54 0.22
CA TYR A 11 -2.93 -1.11 0.21
C TYR A 11 -4.25 -0.76 -0.47
N ILE A 12 -4.70 0.46 -0.21
CA ILE A 12 -5.69 1.17 -1.00
C ILE A 12 -4.94 2.24 -1.80
N ALA A 13 -5.11 2.24 -3.13
CA ALA A 13 -4.49 3.20 -4.03
C ALA A 13 -5.55 4.12 -4.63
N LEU A 14 -5.25 5.41 -4.70
CA LEU A 14 -6.06 6.44 -5.36
C LEU A 14 -5.36 6.87 -6.66
N SER A 15 -6.10 7.06 -7.75
CA SER A 15 -5.52 7.64 -8.96
C SER A 15 -5.55 9.17 -8.89
N MET A 16 -4.40 9.82 -9.02
CA MET A 16 -4.35 11.27 -9.12
C MET A 16 -4.93 11.77 -10.47
N GLU A 17 -5.14 10.93 -11.48
CA GLU A 17 -5.87 11.33 -12.70
C GLU A 17 -7.34 11.69 -12.43
N GLN A 18 -7.91 11.19 -11.33
CA GLN A 18 -9.25 11.56 -10.88
C GLN A 18 -9.20 12.95 -10.22
N PRO A 19 -9.84 13.99 -10.77
CA PRO A 19 -9.74 15.36 -10.25
C PRO A 19 -10.11 15.51 -8.77
N LEU A 20 -11.04 14.69 -8.26
CA LEU A 20 -11.40 14.67 -6.83
C LEU A 20 -10.20 14.40 -5.93
N PHE A 21 -9.29 13.52 -6.36
CA PHE A 21 -8.13 13.13 -5.58
C PHE A 21 -6.94 14.08 -5.73
N GLN A 22 -7.03 15.13 -6.54
CA GLN A 22 -6.02 16.21 -6.55
C GLN A 22 -6.06 17.02 -5.25
N ASP A 23 -7.25 17.21 -4.66
CA ASP A 23 -7.39 17.85 -3.37
C ASP A 23 -6.90 16.93 -2.24
N ILE A 24 -5.88 17.41 -1.51
CA ILE A 24 -5.30 16.68 -0.37
C ILE A 24 -6.32 16.40 0.73
N ARG A 25 -7.33 17.26 0.90
CA ARG A 25 -8.39 17.10 1.91
C ARG A 25 -9.27 15.90 1.57
N VAL A 26 -9.58 15.68 0.30
CA VAL A 26 -10.31 14.48 -0.15
C VAL A 26 -9.48 13.22 0.11
N ARG A 27 -8.17 13.22 -0.22
CA ARG A 27 -7.31 12.06 0.09
C ARG A 27 -7.22 11.77 1.59
N LYS A 28 -7.10 12.81 2.42
CA LYS A 28 -7.13 12.68 3.90
C LYS A 28 -8.48 12.15 4.40
N ALA A 29 -9.59 12.60 3.81
CA ALA A 29 -10.91 12.08 4.14
C ALA A 29 -11.05 10.60 3.79
N ILE A 30 -10.61 10.18 2.59
CA ILE A 30 -10.61 8.76 2.21
C ILE A 30 -9.75 7.94 3.18
N ARG A 31 -8.56 8.43 3.57
CA ARG A 31 -7.71 7.78 4.57
C ARG A 31 -8.43 7.60 5.90
N ALA A 32 -9.10 8.64 6.37
CA ALA A 32 -9.90 8.59 7.61
C ALA A 32 -11.11 7.65 7.51
N LEU A 33 -11.53 7.27 6.30
CA LEU A 33 -12.60 6.29 6.08
C LEU A 33 -12.08 4.85 5.99
N ILE A 34 -10.77 4.60 6.09
CA ILE A 34 -10.24 3.24 6.12
C ILE A 34 -10.34 2.70 7.56
N ASP A 35 -11.08 1.61 7.75
CA ASP A 35 -11.10 0.90 9.02
C ASP A 35 -9.89 -0.03 9.18
N TYR A 36 -8.73 0.57 9.45
CA TYR A 36 -7.47 -0.16 9.60
C TYR A 36 -7.54 -1.29 10.62
N GLN A 37 -8.21 -1.07 11.76
CA GLN A 37 -8.31 -2.06 12.84
C GLN A 37 -9.35 -3.14 12.50
N GLY A 38 -10.52 -2.78 11.99
CA GLY A 38 -11.54 -3.74 11.56
C GLY A 38 -11.03 -4.64 10.45
N ILE A 39 -10.37 -4.08 9.43
CA ILE A 39 -9.75 -4.86 8.35
C ILE A 39 -8.70 -5.82 8.91
N ASN A 40 -7.80 -5.36 9.78
CA ASN A 40 -6.72 -6.23 10.27
C ASN A 40 -7.19 -7.30 11.27
N SER A 41 -8.26 -7.04 12.04
CA SER A 41 -8.81 -8.01 13.00
C SER A 41 -9.74 -9.05 12.36
N VAL A 42 -10.50 -8.68 11.33
CA VAL A 42 -11.51 -9.56 10.72
C VAL A 42 -11.01 -10.20 9.42
N VAL A 43 -10.33 -9.43 8.57
CA VAL A 43 -9.97 -9.88 7.21
C VAL A 43 -8.52 -10.32 7.11
N MET A 44 -7.59 -9.62 7.78
CA MET A 44 -6.16 -9.95 7.70
C MET A 44 -5.66 -11.10 8.58
N PRO A 45 -6.42 -11.75 9.49
CA PRO A 45 -5.93 -12.98 10.12
C PRO A 45 -5.42 -13.96 9.06
N HIS A 46 -4.21 -14.47 9.26
CA HIS A 46 -3.46 -15.35 8.34
C HIS A 46 -2.99 -14.71 7.02
N TYR A 47 -3.42 -13.49 6.68
CA TYR A 47 -2.99 -12.77 5.47
C TYR A 47 -1.94 -11.71 5.74
N GLY A 48 -1.98 -11.04 6.90
CA GLY A 48 -1.05 -9.94 7.16
C GLY A 48 -1.11 -9.37 8.57
N LEU A 49 -0.19 -8.44 8.81
CA LEU A 49 -0.05 -7.68 10.05
C LEU A 49 -0.22 -6.19 9.76
N ILE A 50 -0.88 -5.46 10.65
CA ILE A 50 -1.11 -4.02 10.47
C ILE A 50 0.19 -3.30 10.12
N ASN A 51 0.12 -2.47 9.06
CA ASN A 51 1.21 -1.64 8.62
C ASN A 51 0.65 -0.45 7.84
N GLN A 52 0.97 0.75 8.29
CA GLN A 52 0.49 2.02 7.73
C GLN A 52 1.60 2.86 7.06
N ARG A 53 2.84 2.35 6.97
CA ARG A 53 3.93 3.02 6.23
C ARG A 53 4.27 2.28 4.94
N PRO A 54 4.80 3.00 3.94
CA PRO A 54 5.28 2.40 2.68
C PRO A 54 6.62 1.66 2.85
N LEU A 55 6.91 1.14 4.05
CA LEU A 55 8.10 0.36 4.40
C LEU A 55 7.70 -0.90 5.16
N GLN A 56 8.45 -1.95 4.93
CA GLN A 56 8.29 -3.24 5.61
C GLN A 56 8.62 -3.12 7.11
N LEU A 57 7.86 -3.83 7.94
CA LEU A 57 8.10 -4.07 9.35
C LEU A 57 9.52 -4.60 9.61
N GLY A 58 10.15 -4.06 10.64
CA GLY A 58 11.50 -4.44 11.07
C GLY A 58 12.66 -3.84 10.25
N LEU A 59 12.40 -2.96 9.28
CA LEU A 59 13.47 -2.16 8.66
C LEU A 59 13.87 -1.03 9.61
N ALA A 60 15.17 -0.80 9.79
CA ALA A 60 15.69 0.26 10.68
C ALA A 60 15.18 1.67 10.30
N ALA A 61 15.00 1.94 9.01
CA ALA A 61 14.52 3.23 8.52
C ALA A 61 13.01 3.45 8.73
N ARG A 62 12.27 2.39 9.08
CA ARG A 62 10.83 2.47 9.20
C ARG A 62 10.45 3.30 10.43
N LEU A 63 9.57 4.28 10.21
CA LEU A 63 8.93 5.01 11.30
C LEU A 63 7.78 4.20 11.90
N ASP A 64 7.44 4.48 13.15
CA ASP A 64 6.24 3.92 13.77
C ASP A 64 4.98 4.29 12.98
N ASP A 65 3.97 3.42 13.04
CA ASP A 65 2.70 3.72 12.41
C ASP A 65 2.09 4.99 13.01
N PRO A 66 1.52 5.89 12.20
CA PRO A 66 0.97 7.15 12.66
C PRO A 66 -0.35 6.99 13.43
N GLY A 67 -0.88 5.77 13.55
CA GLY A 67 -2.10 5.50 14.31
C GLY A 67 -3.38 5.85 13.55
N TYR A 68 -3.38 5.74 12.22
CA TYR A 68 -4.58 5.94 11.42
C TYR A 68 -5.70 4.98 11.84
N ALA A 69 -6.90 5.51 11.96
CA ALA A 69 -8.09 4.80 12.37
C ALA A 69 -9.32 5.39 11.68
N LEU A 70 -10.41 4.62 11.65
CA LEU A 70 -11.69 5.07 11.12
C LEU A 70 -12.19 6.29 11.90
N ASN A 71 -12.38 7.40 11.21
CA ASN A 71 -12.96 8.63 11.74
C ASN A 71 -13.89 9.27 10.69
N VAL A 72 -15.16 8.85 10.71
CA VAL A 72 -16.19 9.32 9.78
C VAL A 72 -16.50 10.82 9.96
N ALA A 73 -16.44 11.32 11.20
CA ALA A 73 -16.70 12.73 11.48
C ALA A 73 -15.65 13.65 10.84
N GLU A 74 -14.37 13.30 11.02
CA GLU A 74 -13.27 14.04 10.39
C GLU A 74 -13.33 13.94 8.87
N ALA A 75 -13.66 12.78 8.32
CA ALA A 75 -13.81 12.61 6.88
C ALA A 75 -14.93 13.52 6.33
N LYS A 76 -16.10 13.57 6.97
CA LYS A 76 -17.20 14.48 6.57
C LYS A 76 -16.78 15.94 6.62
N ARG A 77 -16.08 16.36 7.67
CA ARG A 77 -15.55 17.73 7.81
C ARG A 77 -14.62 18.08 6.64
N LEU A 78 -13.64 17.22 6.37
CA LEU A 78 -12.67 17.40 5.28
C LEU A 78 -13.35 17.41 3.90
N LEU A 79 -14.35 16.56 3.67
CA LEU A 79 -15.11 16.54 2.42
C LEU A 79 -15.94 17.82 2.24
N ALA A 80 -16.58 18.31 3.30
CA ALA A 80 -17.33 19.57 3.25
C ALA A 80 -16.41 20.77 2.95
N GLU A 81 -15.24 20.84 3.61
CA GLU A 81 -14.22 21.86 3.33
C GLU A 81 -13.68 21.79 1.90
N ALA A 82 -13.61 20.58 1.33
CA ALA A 82 -13.25 20.34 -0.06
C ALA A 82 -14.39 20.63 -1.05
N GLY A 83 -15.57 21.05 -0.59
CA GLY A 83 -16.72 21.35 -1.46
C GLY A 83 -17.60 20.15 -1.82
N HIS A 84 -17.45 19.03 -1.10
CA HIS A 84 -18.20 17.78 -1.29
C HIS A 84 -19.01 17.37 -0.04
N PRO A 85 -19.86 18.24 0.55
CA PRO A 85 -20.58 17.93 1.79
C PRO A 85 -21.55 16.75 1.65
N ASN A 86 -22.00 16.45 0.43
CA ASN A 86 -22.91 15.35 0.12
C ASN A 86 -22.20 14.14 -0.50
N GLY A 87 -20.87 14.11 -0.48
CA GLY A 87 -20.07 13.08 -1.12
C GLY A 87 -20.13 13.10 -2.65
N PHE A 88 -19.79 11.98 -3.27
CA PHE A 88 -19.71 11.78 -4.72
C PHE A 88 -19.75 10.29 -5.06
N LYS A 89 -19.86 9.98 -6.36
CA LYS A 89 -19.79 8.59 -6.87
C LYS A 89 -18.37 8.25 -7.29
N ILE A 90 -17.96 7.01 -7.02
CA ILE A 90 -16.61 6.53 -7.35
C ILE A 90 -16.62 5.02 -7.61
N THR A 91 -15.55 4.49 -8.21
CA THR A 91 -15.35 3.05 -8.37
C THR A 91 -14.22 2.51 -7.49
N ILE A 92 -14.37 1.28 -7.00
CA ILE A 92 -13.31 0.53 -6.30
C ILE A 92 -13.00 -0.71 -7.14
N ARG A 93 -11.80 -0.76 -7.71
CA ARG A 93 -11.30 -1.96 -8.40
C ARG A 93 -10.68 -2.92 -7.39
N SER A 94 -11.04 -4.19 -7.46
CA SER A 94 -10.49 -5.21 -6.55
C SER A 94 -10.39 -6.57 -7.24
N LEU A 95 -9.47 -7.42 -6.80
CA LEU A 95 -9.50 -8.83 -7.20
C LEU A 95 -10.73 -9.50 -6.60
N THR A 96 -11.26 -10.51 -7.31
CA THR A 96 -12.42 -11.28 -6.85
C THR A 96 -12.11 -12.11 -5.60
N ASP A 97 -10.87 -12.55 -5.45
CA ASP A 97 -10.48 -13.46 -4.37
C ASP A 97 -10.24 -12.74 -3.04
N SER A 98 -10.40 -13.48 -1.95
CA SER A 98 -9.97 -13.02 -0.63
C SER A 98 -8.44 -12.86 -0.56
N PRO A 99 -7.93 -11.84 0.15
CA PRO A 99 -8.68 -10.92 1.00
C PRO A 99 -9.16 -9.63 0.31
N PHE A 100 -8.90 -9.46 -1.00
CA PHE A 100 -9.10 -8.19 -1.71
C PHE A 100 -10.56 -7.75 -1.76
N ILE A 101 -11.48 -8.67 -2.08
CA ILE A 101 -12.91 -8.35 -2.13
C ILE A 101 -13.47 -7.95 -0.76
N ASN A 102 -12.96 -8.57 0.31
CA ASN A 102 -13.37 -8.27 1.68
C ASN A 102 -12.88 -6.88 2.11
N ILE A 103 -11.63 -6.52 1.80
CA ILE A 103 -11.11 -5.17 2.01
C ILE A 103 -11.93 -4.14 1.23
N ALA A 104 -12.23 -4.40 -0.05
CA ALA A 104 -13.01 -3.49 -0.89
C ALA A 104 -14.43 -3.27 -0.36
N THR A 105 -15.07 -4.33 0.14
CA THR A 105 -16.41 -4.27 0.74
C THR A 105 -16.40 -3.49 2.05
N SER A 106 -15.39 -3.71 2.90
CA SER A 106 -15.20 -2.92 4.13
C SER A 106 -15.03 -1.43 3.81
N LEU A 107 -14.19 -1.10 2.82
CA LEU A 107 -13.99 0.28 2.38
C LEU A 107 -15.27 0.89 1.79
N GLN A 108 -15.99 0.15 0.94
CA GLN A 108 -17.26 0.62 0.38
C GLN A 108 -18.27 0.98 1.49
N SER A 109 -18.36 0.14 2.53
CA SER A 109 -19.25 0.35 3.66
C SER A 109 -18.89 1.63 4.43
N THR A 110 -17.62 1.86 4.73
CA THR A 110 -17.19 3.05 5.47
C THR A 110 -17.29 4.32 4.62
N LEU A 111 -16.97 4.27 3.33
CA LEU A 111 -17.15 5.39 2.38
C LEU A 111 -18.62 5.85 2.34
N ALA A 112 -19.57 4.93 2.33
CA ALA A 112 -21.00 5.24 2.32
C ALA A 112 -21.44 6.04 3.56
N GLN A 113 -20.80 5.83 4.72
CA GLN A 113 -21.09 6.58 5.95
C GLN A 113 -20.78 8.08 5.83
N ALA A 114 -19.90 8.46 4.90
CA ALA A 114 -19.57 9.85 4.55
C ALA A 114 -20.26 10.35 3.25
N GLY A 115 -21.23 9.60 2.72
CA GLY A 115 -21.97 9.97 1.50
C GLY A 115 -21.24 9.62 0.20
N ILE A 116 -20.08 8.97 0.25
CA ILE A 116 -19.37 8.53 -0.95
C ILE A 116 -19.99 7.21 -1.44
N GLN A 117 -20.65 7.27 -2.59
CA GLN A 117 -21.29 6.13 -3.22
C GLN A 117 -20.29 5.37 -4.10
N ALA A 118 -19.61 4.39 -3.51
CA ALA A 118 -18.63 3.56 -4.21
C ALA A 118 -19.27 2.32 -4.85
N SER A 119 -18.91 2.00 -6.10
CA SER A 119 -19.26 0.74 -6.78
C SER A 119 -18.03 -0.15 -6.94
N ILE A 120 -18.11 -1.41 -6.52
CA ILE A 120 -16.99 -2.36 -6.64
C ILE A 120 -16.98 -2.97 -8.04
N ILE A 121 -15.82 -2.95 -8.69
CA ILE A 121 -15.54 -3.62 -9.95
C ILE A 121 -14.52 -4.72 -9.66
N THR A 122 -14.95 -5.99 -9.83
CA THR A 122 -14.06 -7.15 -9.63
C THR A 122 -13.50 -7.69 -10.95
N GLY A 123 -12.40 -8.43 -10.86
CA GLY A 123 -11.78 -9.06 -12.02
C GLY A 123 -10.47 -9.77 -11.70
N THR A 124 -9.86 -10.29 -12.76
CA THR A 124 -8.53 -10.93 -12.70
C THR A 124 -7.41 -9.92 -12.45
N GLY A 125 -6.22 -10.41 -12.09
CA GLY A 125 -5.02 -9.58 -11.94
C GLY A 125 -4.74 -8.67 -13.13
N ASN A 126 -4.91 -9.17 -14.35
CA ASN A 126 -4.68 -8.38 -15.56
C ASN A 126 -5.71 -7.26 -15.73
N GLN A 127 -6.98 -7.49 -15.40
CA GLN A 127 -8.03 -6.47 -15.50
C GLN A 127 -7.86 -5.38 -14.43
N ILE A 128 -7.56 -5.78 -13.19
CA ILE A 128 -7.48 -4.86 -12.05
C ILE A 128 -6.17 -4.07 -12.08
N TYR A 129 -5.03 -4.74 -12.18
CA TYR A 129 -3.73 -4.06 -12.24
C TYR A 129 -3.41 -3.48 -13.63
N GLY A 130 -4.06 -3.96 -14.70
CA GLY A 130 -3.98 -3.33 -16.02
C GLY A 130 -4.52 -1.90 -15.98
N ALA A 131 -5.73 -1.72 -15.43
CA ALA A 131 -6.29 -0.38 -15.22
C ALA A 131 -5.38 0.54 -14.39
N MET A 132 -4.68 -0.01 -13.38
CA MET A 132 -3.69 0.74 -12.60
C MET A 132 -2.46 1.13 -13.44
N ARG A 133 -1.93 0.21 -14.25
CA ARG A 133 -0.80 0.47 -15.16
C ARG A 133 -1.14 1.49 -16.23
N ASP A 134 -2.40 1.58 -16.62
CA ASP A 134 -2.90 2.56 -17.59
C ASP A 134 -3.40 3.85 -16.91
N GLN A 135 -3.26 3.99 -15.59
CA GLN A 135 -3.74 5.12 -14.79
C GLN A 135 -5.27 5.36 -14.88
N ARG A 136 -6.04 4.37 -15.36
CA ARG A 136 -7.50 4.42 -15.60
C ARG A 136 -8.31 3.73 -14.51
N PHE A 137 -8.27 4.28 -13.31
CA PHE A 137 -9.05 3.82 -12.16
C PHE A 137 -9.33 4.99 -11.21
N ASP A 138 -10.30 4.83 -10.30
CA ASP A 138 -10.44 5.79 -9.20
C ASP A 138 -9.72 5.27 -7.95
N ILE A 139 -10.25 4.20 -7.36
CA ILE A 139 -9.69 3.51 -6.20
C ILE A 139 -9.35 2.08 -6.60
N LEU A 140 -8.24 1.56 -6.10
CA LEU A 140 -7.85 0.16 -6.25
C LEU A 140 -7.45 -0.42 -4.90
N VAL A 141 -8.00 -1.59 -4.57
CA VAL A 141 -7.48 -2.44 -3.50
C VAL A 141 -6.45 -3.38 -4.12
N GLY A 142 -5.23 -3.29 -3.63
CA GLY A 142 -4.10 -3.96 -4.25
C GLY A 142 -3.10 -4.46 -3.23
N ARG A 143 -2.16 -5.22 -3.76
CA ARG A 143 -0.90 -5.55 -3.10
C ARG A 143 0.28 -5.20 -3.99
N GLY A 144 1.41 -4.87 -3.38
CA GLY A 144 2.66 -4.57 -4.07
C GLY A 144 3.72 -4.00 -3.14
N GLY A 145 4.72 -3.35 -3.71
CA GLY A 145 5.92 -2.91 -2.98
C GLY A 145 7.14 -3.79 -3.30
N GLY A 146 8.32 -3.28 -2.95
CA GLY A 146 9.61 -3.91 -3.22
C GLY A 146 9.83 -5.15 -2.38
N GLY A 147 9.28 -6.29 -2.81
CA GLY A 147 9.31 -7.56 -2.07
C GLY A 147 10.56 -8.41 -2.27
N ALA A 148 11.40 -8.10 -3.27
CA ALA A 148 12.56 -8.90 -3.60
C ALA A 148 13.78 -8.62 -2.69
N GLU A 149 13.92 -7.37 -2.25
CA GLU A 149 15.03 -6.92 -1.42
C GLU A 149 14.50 -6.28 -0.13
N ARG A 150 15.03 -6.71 1.01
CA ARG A 150 14.66 -6.18 2.32
C ARG A 150 15.43 -4.90 2.63
N HIS A 151 15.25 -3.88 1.78
CA HIS A 151 15.92 -2.58 1.89
C HIS A 151 14.90 -1.43 1.75
N PRO A 152 15.03 -0.32 2.53
CA PRO A 152 14.09 0.81 2.45
C PRO A 152 13.93 1.37 1.05
N HIS A 153 15.03 1.51 0.30
CA HIS A 153 15.02 2.01 -1.07
C HIS A 153 14.07 1.22 -1.98
N SER A 154 14.15 -0.12 -1.94
CA SER A 154 13.33 -0.99 -2.79
C SER A 154 11.83 -0.75 -2.59
N SER A 155 11.41 -0.56 -1.33
CA SER A 155 10.01 -0.31 -0.99
C SER A 155 9.56 1.11 -1.38
N LEU A 156 10.33 2.13 -1.03
CA LEU A 156 9.99 3.54 -1.32
C LEU A 156 10.01 3.81 -2.83
N ARG A 157 11.00 3.27 -3.54
CA ARG A 157 11.08 3.38 -5.00
C ARG A 157 9.94 2.65 -5.70
N ALA A 158 9.52 1.49 -5.21
CA ALA A 158 8.41 0.77 -5.80
C ALA A 158 7.06 1.46 -5.57
N LEU A 159 6.83 2.07 -4.40
CA LEU A 159 5.52 2.59 -3.97
C LEU A 159 5.33 4.08 -4.23
N ILE A 160 6.39 4.88 -4.15
CA ILE A 160 6.28 6.35 -4.09
C ILE A 160 6.88 7.02 -5.32
N TYR A 161 8.02 6.53 -5.78
CA TYR A 161 8.82 7.19 -6.82
C TYR A 161 8.06 7.30 -8.14
N ASN A 162 8.16 8.50 -8.74
CA ASN A 162 7.58 8.82 -10.03
C ASN A 162 8.39 9.95 -10.67
N PRO A 163 9.49 9.65 -11.38
CA PRO A 163 10.42 10.68 -11.85
C PRO A 163 9.90 11.48 -13.05
N ASP A 164 8.90 10.96 -13.76
CA ASP A 164 8.32 11.60 -14.94
C ASP A 164 6.84 11.24 -15.04
N ASN A 165 5.97 12.19 -14.73
CA ASN A 165 4.52 11.96 -14.66
C ASN A 165 3.82 11.96 -16.02
N ARG A 166 4.56 12.15 -17.12
CA ARG A 166 3.99 12.12 -18.47
C ARG A 166 3.55 10.70 -18.83
N GLU A 167 2.41 10.57 -19.50
CA GLU A 167 1.88 9.27 -19.95
C GLU A 167 2.90 8.56 -20.87
N GLU A 168 3.60 9.32 -21.70
CA GLU A 168 4.58 8.82 -22.67
C GLU A 168 5.81 8.20 -22.01
N ALA A 169 6.10 8.53 -20.74
CA ALA A 169 7.21 7.95 -19.99
C ALA A 169 7.00 6.45 -19.72
N ARG A 170 5.74 5.99 -19.70
CA ARG A 170 5.34 4.57 -19.58
C ARG A 170 6.06 3.81 -18.45
N LEU A 171 6.27 4.46 -17.32
CA LEU A 171 7.02 3.91 -16.18
C LEU A 171 6.17 2.98 -15.30
N SER A 172 5.46 2.06 -15.96
CA SER A 172 4.48 1.16 -15.34
C SER A 172 5.09 0.19 -14.32
N ASN A 173 6.41 0.14 -14.15
CA ASN A 173 7.07 -0.59 -13.07
C ASN A 173 6.97 0.13 -11.71
N PHE A 174 6.77 1.46 -11.68
CA PHE A 174 6.60 2.22 -10.43
C PHE A 174 5.14 2.39 -10.07
N GLN A 175 4.74 1.98 -8.87
CA GLN A 175 3.36 2.18 -8.43
C GLN A 175 3.06 3.65 -8.15
N GLY A 176 4.06 4.44 -7.75
CA GLY A 176 3.92 5.91 -7.64
C GLY A 176 3.47 6.53 -8.97
N TRP A 177 4.13 6.14 -10.07
CA TRP A 177 3.74 6.52 -11.43
C TRP A 177 2.34 6.01 -11.80
N ARG A 178 2.01 4.75 -11.48
CA ARG A 178 0.66 4.19 -11.73
C ARG A 178 -0.47 4.95 -11.04
N THR A 179 -0.17 5.67 -9.95
CA THR A 179 -1.14 6.55 -9.28
C THR A 179 -1.08 8.00 -9.75
N SER A 180 -0.26 8.33 -10.75
CA SER A 180 0.02 9.70 -11.21
C SER A 180 0.47 10.65 -10.10
N PHE A 181 1.09 10.13 -9.04
CA PHE A 181 1.57 10.93 -7.92
C PHE A 181 2.95 11.48 -8.23
N TYR A 182 3.06 12.78 -8.47
CA TYR A 182 4.34 13.44 -8.72
C TYR A 182 4.70 14.40 -7.60
N ASN A 183 5.89 14.26 -7.04
CA ASN A 183 6.44 15.21 -6.08
C ASN A 183 7.96 15.30 -6.25
N ALA A 184 8.43 16.45 -6.75
CA ALA A 184 9.84 16.64 -7.08
C ALA A 184 10.78 16.48 -5.87
N GLU A 185 10.39 17.01 -4.70
CA GLU A 185 11.17 16.90 -3.47
C GLU A 185 11.35 15.43 -3.05
N ILE A 186 10.25 14.66 -3.02
CA ILE A 186 10.30 13.24 -2.66
C ILE A 186 11.10 12.43 -3.68
N ASN A 187 10.93 12.69 -4.98
CA ASN A 187 11.68 11.98 -6.02
C ASN A 187 13.19 12.22 -5.89
N GLN A 188 13.60 13.49 -5.76
CA GLN A 188 15.01 13.86 -5.57
C GLN A 188 15.58 13.23 -4.30
N LEU A 189 14.82 13.23 -3.21
CA LEU A 189 15.27 12.64 -1.95
C LEU A 189 15.43 11.11 -2.05
N ILE A 190 14.54 10.42 -2.79
CA ILE A 190 14.68 8.97 -3.06
C ILE A 190 15.96 8.68 -3.85
N GLU A 191 16.27 9.48 -4.87
CA GLU A 191 17.50 9.35 -5.68
C GLU A 191 18.77 9.67 -4.87
N GLN A 192 18.71 10.68 -4.01
CA GLN A 192 19.83 11.09 -3.15
C GLN A 192 20.11 10.02 -2.08
N ALA A 193 19.07 9.54 -1.40
CA ALA A 193 19.20 8.52 -0.36
C ALA A 193 19.83 7.23 -0.91
N GLU A 194 19.56 6.85 -2.17
CA GLU A 194 20.21 5.70 -2.82
C GLU A 194 21.73 5.86 -2.95
N ARG A 195 22.20 7.10 -3.13
CA ARG A 195 23.62 7.44 -3.38
C ARG A 195 24.37 7.87 -2.12
N GLU A 196 23.67 8.12 -1.01
CA GLU A 196 24.26 8.49 0.27
C GLU A 196 25.08 7.33 0.85
N ARG A 197 26.32 7.64 1.27
CA ARG A 197 27.30 6.66 1.77
C ARG A 197 27.34 6.60 3.30
N ASP A 198 26.95 7.69 3.96
CA ASP A 198 26.81 7.71 5.42
C ASP A 198 25.50 7.02 5.82
N ALA A 199 25.63 5.90 6.53
CA ALA A 199 24.48 5.08 6.90
C ALA A 199 23.46 5.82 7.78
N SER A 200 23.91 6.73 8.65
CA SER A 200 23.02 7.49 9.54
C SER A 200 22.25 8.55 8.76
N LYS A 201 22.90 9.24 7.81
CA LYS A 201 22.25 10.19 6.91
C LYS A 201 21.26 9.49 5.98
N GLN A 202 21.66 8.39 5.36
CA GLN A 202 20.79 7.60 4.50
C GLN A 202 19.53 7.13 5.25
N LEU A 203 19.69 6.70 6.50
CA LEU A 203 18.58 6.34 7.38
C LEU A 203 17.62 7.51 7.60
N ALA A 204 18.17 8.68 7.94
CA ALA A 204 17.40 9.91 8.15
C ALA A 204 16.67 10.35 6.88
N ASP A 205 17.28 10.20 5.70
CA ASP A 205 16.64 10.52 4.42
C ASP A 205 15.44 9.61 4.14
N TYR A 206 15.56 8.30 4.37
CA TYR A 206 14.44 7.37 4.26
C TYR A 206 13.30 7.65 5.26
N GLN A 207 13.62 8.10 6.47
CA GLN A 207 12.63 8.57 7.45
C GLN A 207 11.96 9.87 6.99
N ARG A 208 12.73 10.79 6.41
CA ARG A 208 12.22 12.06 5.88
C ARG A 208 11.27 11.82 4.70
N ILE A 209 11.59 10.89 3.79
CA ILE A 209 10.70 10.48 2.69
C ILE A 209 9.35 10.01 3.22
N GLN A 210 9.32 9.14 4.25
CA GLN A 210 8.07 8.68 4.85
C GLN A 210 7.26 9.83 5.45
N THR A 211 7.91 10.73 6.18
CA THR A 211 7.26 11.92 6.75
C THR A 211 6.66 12.82 5.67
N LEU A 212 7.42 13.10 4.60
CA LEU A 212 6.93 13.90 3.48
C LEU A 212 5.75 13.25 2.77
N TYR A 213 5.85 11.95 2.47
CA TYR A 213 4.78 11.20 1.83
C TYR A 213 3.48 11.23 2.65
N ASP A 214 3.63 11.11 3.98
CA ASP A 214 2.53 11.19 4.93
C ASP A 214 1.86 12.57 4.92
N GLN A 215 2.66 13.63 5.01
CA GLN A 215 2.23 15.03 4.97
C GLN A 215 1.48 15.39 3.67
N LYS A 216 1.91 14.82 2.53
CA LYS A 216 1.27 15.01 1.22
C LYS A 216 0.01 14.16 1.02
N ALA A 217 -0.38 13.39 2.04
CA ALA A 217 -1.42 12.39 1.97
C ALA A 217 -1.26 11.51 0.73
N GLY A 218 -0.10 10.83 0.65
CA GLY A 218 0.24 9.97 -0.48
C GLY A 218 -0.89 9.00 -0.88
N PRO A 219 -1.10 8.78 -2.19
CA PRO A 219 -2.29 8.10 -2.68
C PRO A 219 -2.26 6.58 -2.55
N ILE A 220 -1.09 5.97 -2.30
CA ILE A 220 -1.01 4.58 -1.87
C ILE A 220 -0.98 4.57 -0.35
N MET A 221 -2.02 3.99 0.25
CA MET A 221 -2.24 3.92 1.69
C MET A 221 -2.09 2.46 2.12
N PRO A 222 -0.91 2.05 2.63
CA PRO A 222 -0.71 0.72 3.18
C PRO A 222 -1.68 0.46 4.34
N ILE A 223 -2.27 -0.74 4.37
CA ILE A 223 -3.21 -1.16 5.42
C ILE A 223 -2.66 -2.35 6.22
N SER A 224 -1.85 -3.20 5.58
CA SER A 224 -1.31 -4.42 6.17
C SER A 224 -0.06 -4.88 5.40
N GLN A 225 0.90 -5.47 6.08
CA GLN A 225 2.00 -6.19 5.47
C GLN A 225 1.66 -7.66 5.34
N MET A 226 1.83 -8.19 4.13
CA MET A 226 1.51 -9.57 3.82
C MET A 226 2.39 -10.54 4.61
N THR A 227 1.78 -11.61 5.09
CA THR A 227 2.45 -12.76 5.70
C THR A 227 2.07 -14.03 4.96
N ASP A 228 2.99 -14.97 4.87
CA ASP A 228 2.69 -16.33 4.42
C ASP A 228 2.69 -17.27 5.61
N GLU A 229 1.64 -18.08 5.74
CA GLU A 229 1.62 -19.19 6.67
C GLU A 229 2.03 -20.47 5.96
N VAL A 230 3.03 -21.15 6.53
CA VAL A 230 3.50 -22.44 6.03
C VAL A 230 3.27 -23.51 7.09
N VAL A 231 2.55 -24.55 6.68
CA VAL A 231 2.39 -25.78 7.46
C VAL A 231 3.47 -26.76 7.01
N ILE A 232 4.24 -27.25 7.97
CA ILE A 232 5.39 -28.13 7.74
C ILE A 232 5.13 -29.40 8.54
N HIS A 233 5.28 -30.56 7.90
CA HIS A 233 5.12 -31.85 8.58
C HIS A 233 6.19 -32.02 9.67
N ALA A 234 5.85 -32.72 10.75
CA ALA A 234 6.67 -32.78 11.97
C ALA A 234 8.05 -33.45 11.78
N ASP A 235 8.24 -34.23 10.71
CA ASP A 235 9.50 -34.88 10.36
C ASP A 235 10.42 -33.99 9.51
N VAL A 236 9.93 -32.87 8.96
CA VAL A 236 10.73 -31.98 8.11
C VAL A 236 11.66 -31.13 8.98
N ARG A 237 12.92 -31.05 8.58
CA ARG A 237 13.97 -30.27 9.22
C ARG A 237 14.56 -29.25 8.25
N ASN A 238 15.13 -28.18 8.80
CA ASN A 238 15.84 -27.12 8.08
C ASN A 238 15.01 -26.32 7.06
N TYR A 239 13.68 -26.40 7.10
CA TYR A 239 12.85 -25.49 6.32
C TYR A 239 12.96 -24.07 6.88
N LEU A 240 13.42 -23.13 6.04
CA LEU A 240 13.49 -21.71 6.33
C LEU A 240 12.82 -20.93 5.20
N GLY A 241 11.61 -20.45 5.46
CA GLY A 241 10.90 -19.59 4.51
C GLY A 241 11.66 -18.28 4.24
N HIS A 242 11.64 -17.82 2.99
CA HIS A 242 12.32 -16.57 2.59
C HIS A 242 11.30 -15.46 2.29
N SER A 243 11.49 -14.24 2.79
CA SER A 243 10.54 -13.12 2.64
C SER A 243 10.23 -12.73 1.19
N ALA A 244 11.18 -12.92 0.26
CA ALA A 244 11.05 -12.66 -1.17
C ALA A 244 10.41 -13.81 -2.00
N ALA A 245 9.79 -14.80 -1.36
CA ALA A 245 9.21 -16.00 -2.01
C ALA A 245 10.22 -16.88 -2.75
N THR A 246 11.49 -16.82 -2.34
CA THR A 246 12.62 -17.57 -2.91
C THR A 246 13.17 -18.61 -1.93
N THR A 247 12.28 -19.32 -1.23
CA THR A 247 12.66 -20.37 -0.27
C THR A 247 13.53 -21.44 -0.95
N ARG A 248 14.74 -21.66 -0.43
CA ARG A 248 15.66 -22.68 -0.94
C ARG A 248 15.43 -24.00 -0.20
N LEU A 249 15.23 -25.09 -0.94
CA LEU A 249 14.92 -26.41 -0.36
C LEU A 249 16.14 -27.35 -0.29
N ARG A 250 17.32 -26.90 -0.68
CA ARG A 250 18.53 -27.74 -0.84
C ARG A 250 18.90 -28.49 0.44
N ASP A 251 18.78 -27.83 1.59
CA ASP A 251 19.19 -28.39 2.89
C ASP A 251 18.00 -28.92 3.70
N VAL A 252 16.80 -28.94 3.10
CA VAL A 252 15.58 -29.43 3.72
C VAL A 252 15.52 -30.95 3.59
N TYR A 253 15.33 -31.65 4.70
CA TYR A 253 15.25 -33.11 4.72
C TYR A 253 14.15 -33.60 5.66
N LYS A 254 13.78 -34.88 5.51
CA LYS A 254 12.89 -35.58 6.44
C LYS A 254 13.73 -36.39 7.43
N GLN A 255 13.52 -36.17 8.72
CA GLN A 255 14.03 -37.02 9.78
C GLN A 255 13.26 -38.34 9.72
N ARG A 256 13.92 -39.39 9.23
CA ARG A 256 13.41 -40.76 9.29
C ARG A 256 13.68 -41.37 10.66
#